data_AF-A0A8T7BAG9-F1
#
_entry.id   AF-A0A8T7BAG9-F1
#
_cell.length_a   1.000
_cell.length_b   1.000
_cell.length_c   1.000
_cell.angle_alpha   90.00
_cell.angle_beta   90.00
_cell.angle_gamma   90.00
#
_symmetry.space_group_name_H-M   'P 1'
#
loop_
_entity.id
_entity.type
_entity.pdbx_description
1 polymer ?
#
loop_
_entity_poly.entity_id
_entity_poly.type
_entity_poly.pdbx_seq_one_letter_code
_entity_poly.pdbx_strand_id
1 'polypeptide(L)'
;MKATDISNPEYFHKVVDCQFACPAHTPVPEYIRLIGQRRYTDAYMVNWESNVFPGILGRTCDRPCEPACRRGRVETEPVAICRLKRVAADNKDDADVAARMPTVPAQKNGRKIALIGAGPASLTVARDLMPLGYEIDLYDENAKGGGFMRSQIPSFRLPEEVLDQEVNYVTDMGVSALYNQRVDSMKAMLAKDYDAIFVGTGAPRGKDLNIPGREEAADNIHIGINWLESVAFEHIDKVGKKVVIVGGGNTAMDCCRTAKRIGGEEVTVTVRSTYEAMKASPWEKEDTLGEGIPILANHSPREFILENGKLTGMSFNVVESSYDENGKRTITETGEVVTLECSDAIMAIGQDNAFPWIEKDAGIEFGDWDMPVVDKVTFQSTNPKVFFGGDAAFGPENIITAVAHGHQAAISIDLMLNGQSVVDDRPAPGVHLASTKMGIHQWAYDSDVVADQRQASAHLPIEKALSSRKIESELGFDLDTAFIEAERCLNCDVQTVFTEEKCIECDGCTDICPTHCITFTDNAEEDELRQKLTAPAPNESQDLYVSMDLPTGRVMVKDEDLCLHCGLCAERCPTSAWDMQKFLYTVTKADNQPAPILAKHQQRTRPREQAA
;
A
#
# COMPACT_ATOMS: atom_id res chain seq x y z
N MET A 1 -24.43 12.15 -23.86
CA MET A 1 -23.09 11.83 -23.35
C MET A 1 -22.22 11.37 -24.51
N LYS A 2 -20.92 11.67 -24.49
CA LYS A 2 -19.99 11.18 -25.52
C LYS A 2 -19.74 9.68 -25.32
N ALA A 3 -19.47 8.97 -26.41
CA ALA A 3 -19.03 7.58 -26.33
C ALA A 3 -17.72 7.47 -25.52
N THR A 4 -17.59 6.40 -24.76
CA THR A 4 -16.43 6.12 -23.93
C THR A 4 -15.20 5.86 -24.81
N ASP A 5 -14.11 6.59 -24.54
CA ASP A 5 -12.84 6.34 -25.20
C ASP A 5 -12.09 5.19 -24.53
N ILE A 6 -12.33 3.97 -25.01
CA ILE A 6 -11.67 2.76 -24.51
C ILE A 6 -10.20 2.65 -24.97
N SER A 7 -9.71 3.56 -25.83
CA SER A 7 -8.30 3.66 -26.16
C SER A 7 -7.49 4.40 -25.09
N ASN A 8 -8.18 5.15 -24.21
CA ASN A 8 -7.56 5.77 -23.05
C ASN A 8 -7.26 4.70 -21.97
N PRO A 9 -5.97 4.46 -21.64
CA PRO A 9 -5.58 3.44 -20.67
C PRO A 9 -6.16 3.66 -19.27
N GLU A 10 -6.44 4.92 -18.90
CA GLU A 10 -6.92 5.25 -17.56
C GLU A 10 -8.38 4.87 -17.33
N TYR A 11 -9.17 4.68 -18.39
CA TYR A 11 -10.57 4.27 -18.25
C TYR A 11 -10.69 2.90 -17.58
N PHE A 12 -10.11 1.86 -18.18
CA PHE A 12 -10.15 0.52 -17.61
C PHE A 12 -9.31 0.38 -16.34
N HIS A 13 -8.26 1.19 -16.19
CA HIS A 13 -7.50 1.24 -14.94
C HIS A 13 -8.39 1.66 -13.75
N LYS A 14 -9.20 2.71 -13.92
CA LYS A 14 -10.16 3.17 -12.91
C LYS A 14 -11.23 2.12 -12.58
N VAL A 15 -11.61 1.26 -13.54
CA VAL A 15 -12.57 0.15 -13.33
C VAL A 15 -12.01 -0.98 -12.44
N VAL A 16 -10.68 -1.09 -12.33
CA VAL A 16 -10.00 -2.02 -11.42
C VAL A 16 -9.67 -1.31 -10.10
N ASP A 17 -10.70 -1.00 -9.31
CA ASP A 17 -10.59 -0.17 -8.10
C ASP A 17 -9.47 -0.58 -7.14
N CYS A 18 -9.26 -1.88 -6.91
CA CYS A 18 -8.24 -2.37 -5.99
C CYS A 18 -6.81 -2.11 -6.50
N GLN A 19 -6.60 -2.14 -7.81
CA GLN A 19 -5.32 -1.75 -8.42
C GLN A 19 -5.19 -0.23 -8.46
N PHE A 20 -6.25 0.49 -8.82
CA PHE A 20 -6.27 1.96 -8.87
C PHE A 20 -6.01 2.61 -7.50
N ALA A 21 -6.59 2.04 -6.43
CA ALA A 21 -6.40 2.52 -5.06
C ALA A 21 -5.03 2.14 -4.45
N CYS A 22 -4.31 1.17 -5.03
CA CYS A 22 -2.98 0.82 -4.57
C CYS A 22 -1.97 1.86 -5.09
N PRO A 23 -1.20 2.56 -4.23
CA PRO A 23 -0.24 3.58 -4.69
C PRO A 23 0.79 3.05 -5.70
N ALA A 24 1.17 1.78 -5.60
CA ALA A 24 2.09 1.15 -6.56
C ALA A 24 1.39 0.44 -7.72
N HIS A 25 0.06 0.56 -7.85
CA HIS A 25 -0.76 -0.07 -8.88
C HIS A 25 -0.50 -1.58 -9.02
N THR A 26 -0.43 -2.29 -7.89
CA THR A 26 -0.20 -3.74 -7.89
C THR A 26 -1.36 -4.44 -8.61
N PRO A 27 -1.09 -5.36 -9.56
CA PRO A 27 -2.13 -6.04 -10.35
C PRO A 27 -2.88 -7.09 -9.52
N VAL A 28 -3.79 -6.61 -8.65
CA VAL A 28 -4.49 -7.41 -7.63
C VAL A 28 -5.24 -8.61 -8.21
N PRO A 29 -6.13 -8.44 -9.20
CA PRO A 29 -6.89 -9.58 -9.73
C PRO A 29 -5.98 -10.65 -10.36
N GLU A 30 -4.89 -10.24 -11.03
CA GLU A 30 -3.97 -11.18 -11.68
C GLU A 30 -3.36 -12.17 -10.69
N TYR A 31 -2.76 -11.66 -9.61
CA TYR A 31 -2.09 -12.55 -8.67
C TYR A 31 -3.09 -13.36 -7.84
N ILE A 32 -4.29 -12.84 -7.57
CA ILE A 32 -5.35 -13.60 -6.89
C ILE A 32 -5.80 -14.79 -7.74
N ARG A 33 -6.03 -14.56 -9.04
CA ARG A 33 -6.34 -15.63 -9.98
C ARG A 33 -5.22 -16.68 -10.05
N LEU A 34 -3.96 -16.27 -9.99
CA LEU A 34 -2.82 -17.20 -9.93
C LEU A 34 -2.79 -18.01 -8.62
N ILE A 35 -3.22 -17.43 -7.50
CA ILE A 35 -3.39 -18.15 -6.23
C ILE A 35 -4.48 -19.23 -6.33
N GLY A 36 -5.64 -18.91 -6.91
CA GLY A 36 -6.70 -19.90 -7.18
C GLY A 36 -6.22 -21.06 -8.07
N GLN A 37 -5.32 -20.76 -9.02
CA GLN A 37 -4.64 -21.75 -9.87
C GLN A 37 -3.48 -22.50 -9.18
N ARG A 38 -3.21 -22.23 -7.90
CA ARG A 38 -2.08 -22.79 -7.11
C ARG A 38 -0.70 -22.47 -7.69
N ARG A 39 -0.59 -21.36 -8.43
CA ARG A 39 0.65 -20.85 -9.05
C ARG A 39 1.28 -19.77 -8.17
N TYR A 40 1.63 -20.13 -6.94
CA TYR A 40 2.06 -19.18 -5.90
C TYR A 40 3.33 -18.39 -6.28
N THR A 41 4.34 -19.04 -6.87
CA THR A 41 5.55 -18.33 -7.35
C THR A 41 5.21 -17.31 -8.45
N ASP A 42 4.30 -17.64 -9.36
CA ASP A 42 3.87 -16.69 -10.41
C ASP A 42 3.11 -15.52 -9.78
N ALA A 43 2.20 -15.80 -8.84
CA ALA A 43 1.46 -14.78 -8.09
C ALA A 43 2.39 -13.84 -7.33
N TYR A 44 3.41 -14.40 -6.65
CA TYR A 44 4.42 -13.64 -5.93
C TYR A 44 5.19 -12.70 -6.85
N MET A 45 5.68 -13.20 -7.98
CA MET A 45 6.46 -12.38 -8.92
C MET A 45 5.63 -11.30 -9.60
N VAL A 46 4.35 -11.57 -9.90
CA VAL A 46 3.40 -10.55 -10.39
C VAL A 46 3.20 -9.45 -9.35
N ASN A 47 3.18 -9.79 -8.07
CA ASN A 47 3.08 -8.83 -6.97
C ASN A 47 4.39 -8.03 -6.81
N TRP A 48 5.53 -8.73 -6.76
CA TRP A 48 6.87 -8.18 -6.55
C TRP A 48 7.21 -7.11 -7.58
N GLU A 49 6.75 -7.29 -8.82
CA GLU A 49 6.95 -6.34 -9.89
C GLU A 49 6.55 -4.90 -9.51
N SER A 50 5.42 -4.69 -8.86
CA SER A 50 4.97 -3.36 -8.42
C SER A 50 5.18 -3.10 -6.94
N ASN A 51 5.10 -4.14 -6.11
CA ASN A 51 5.06 -4.00 -4.66
C ASN A 51 6.45 -3.98 -4.03
N VAL A 52 7.44 -4.60 -4.69
CA VAL A 52 8.83 -4.85 -4.25
C VAL A 52 8.97 -5.70 -2.98
N PHE A 53 7.99 -5.68 -2.06
CA PHE A 53 8.02 -6.39 -0.78
C PHE A 53 6.76 -7.24 -0.49
N PRO A 54 6.33 -8.18 -1.37
CA PRO A 54 5.05 -8.88 -1.18
C PRO A 54 4.95 -9.64 0.14
N GLY A 55 6.03 -10.25 0.63
CA GLY A 55 6.06 -10.96 1.91
C GLY A 55 5.87 -10.05 3.13
N ILE A 56 6.43 -8.83 3.08
CA ILE A 56 6.25 -7.80 4.10
C ILE A 56 4.81 -7.25 4.02
N LEU A 57 4.39 -6.80 2.84
CA LEU A 57 3.08 -6.18 2.65
C LEU A 57 1.91 -7.17 2.66
N GLY A 58 2.16 -8.49 2.67
CA GLY A 58 1.15 -9.49 3.02
C GLY A 58 0.83 -9.53 4.52
N ARG A 59 1.70 -8.95 5.35
CA ARG A 59 1.60 -8.92 6.81
C ARG A 59 1.18 -7.55 7.33
N THR A 60 1.83 -6.49 6.82
CA THR A 60 1.81 -5.15 7.46
C THR A 60 1.13 -4.06 6.62
N CYS A 61 0.59 -4.39 5.45
CA CYS A 61 -0.02 -3.38 4.57
C CYS A 61 -1.23 -2.72 5.20
N ASP A 62 -1.38 -1.41 4.97
CA ASP A 62 -2.56 -0.62 5.35
C ASP A 62 -3.79 -0.86 4.47
N ARG A 63 -3.66 -1.76 3.49
CA ARG A 63 -4.73 -2.31 2.65
C ARG A 63 -5.61 -1.26 1.94
N PRO A 64 -5.06 -0.23 1.28
CA PRO A 64 -5.90 0.76 0.57
C PRO A 64 -6.78 0.14 -0.53
N CYS A 65 -6.36 -1.01 -1.06
CA CYS A 65 -7.08 -1.80 -2.06
C CYS A 65 -8.33 -2.54 -1.53
N GLU A 66 -8.42 -2.86 -0.23
CA GLU A 66 -9.56 -3.61 0.32
C GLU A 66 -10.82 -2.74 0.45
N PRO A 67 -10.78 -1.52 1.05
CA PRO A 67 -11.94 -0.63 1.09
C PRO A 67 -12.45 -0.22 -0.29
N ALA A 68 -11.56 -0.14 -1.29
CA ALA A 68 -11.92 0.16 -2.67
C ALA A 68 -12.47 -1.06 -3.44
N CYS A 69 -12.39 -2.28 -2.88
CA CYS A 69 -12.75 -3.48 -3.62
C CYS A 69 -14.23 -3.48 -4.03
N ARG A 70 -14.49 -3.66 -5.32
CA ARG A 70 -15.85 -3.72 -5.91
C ARG A 70 -16.76 -4.78 -5.30
N ARG A 71 -16.18 -5.81 -4.67
CA ARG A 71 -16.94 -6.80 -3.90
C ARG A 71 -17.81 -6.15 -2.82
N GLY A 72 -17.36 -5.04 -2.24
CA GLY A 72 -18.12 -4.24 -1.26
C GLY A 72 -19.42 -3.63 -1.78
N ARG A 73 -19.65 -3.65 -3.10
CA ARG A 73 -20.89 -3.16 -3.73
C ARG A 73 -22.01 -4.21 -3.73
N VAL A 74 -21.65 -5.49 -3.61
CA VAL A 74 -22.59 -6.63 -3.55
C VAL A 74 -22.65 -7.31 -2.19
N GLU A 75 -21.58 -7.20 -1.40
CA GLU A 75 -21.46 -7.78 -0.06
C GLU A 75 -20.93 -6.75 0.93
N THR A 76 -21.10 -7.02 2.22
CA THR A 76 -20.59 -6.13 3.28
C THR A 76 -19.07 -6.10 3.33
N GLU A 77 -18.40 -7.20 2.98
CA GLU A 77 -16.96 -7.35 3.18
C GLU A 77 -16.19 -7.55 1.87
N PRO A 78 -15.05 -6.85 1.70
CA PRO A 78 -14.22 -6.99 0.51
C PRO A 78 -13.49 -8.34 0.48
N VAL A 79 -12.78 -8.59 -0.63
CA VAL A 79 -11.80 -9.68 -0.71
C VAL A 79 -10.64 -9.40 0.25
N ALA A 80 -10.14 -10.41 0.96
CA ALA A 80 -8.98 -10.32 1.85
C ALA A 80 -7.65 -10.30 1.07
N ILE A 81 -7.48 -9.28 0.23
CA ILE A 81 -6.37 -9.07 -0.70
C ILE A 81 -5.01 -9.14 -0.01
N CYS A 82 -4.88 -8.55 1.18
CA CYS A 82 -3.62 -8.54 1.94
C CYS A 82 -3.21 -9.96 2.36
N ARG A 83 -4.16 -10.79 2.77
CA ARG A 83 -3.89 -12.17 3.19
C ARG A 83 -3.64 -13.11 2.02
N LEU A 84 -4.32 -12.90 0.90
CA LEU A 84 -3.98 -13.60 -0.34
C LEU A 84 -2.55 -13.26 -0.82
N LYS A 85 -2.13 -12.00 -0.70
CA LYS A 85 -0.74 -11.62 -0.97
C LYS A 85 0.25 -12.41 -0.08
N ARG A 86 -0.05 -12.55 1.22
CA ARG A 86 0.75 -13.39 2.13
C ARG A 86 0.77 -14.85 1.68
N VAL A 87 -0.36 -15.42 1.26
CA VAL A 87 -0.42 -16.81 0.75
C VAL A 87 0.55 -17.01 -0.41
N ALA A 88 0.61 -16.07 -1.36
CA ALA A 88 1.58 -16.13 -2.45
C ALA A 88 3.03 -16.11 -1.93
N ALA A 89 3.34 -15.24 -0.96
CA ALA A 89 4.69 -15.12 -0.41
C ALA A 89 5.12 -16.34 0.42
N ASP A 90 4.22 -16.90 1.21
CA ASP A 90 4.49 -18.02 2.13
C ASP A 90 4.57 -19.36 1.39
N ASN A 91 4.00 -19.48 0.18
CA ASN A 91 3.95 -20.72 -0.61
C ASN A 91 4.76 -20.67 -1.93
N LYS A 92 5.55 -19.62 -2.16
CA LYS A 92 6.42 -19.52 -3.34
C LYS A 92 7.59 -20.50 -3.25
N ASP A 93 8.13 -20.87 -4.40
CA ASP A 93 9.42 -21.55 -4.51
C ASP A 93 10.53 -20.50 -4.58
N ASP A 94 11.34 -20.40 -3.52
CA ASP A 94 12.41 -19.39 -3.40
C ASP A 94 13.51 -19.53 -4.46
N ALA A 95 13.81 -20.75 -4.91
CA ALA A 95 14.82 -20.97 -5.96
C ALA A 95 14.30 -20.49 -7.32
N ASP A 96 13.02 -20.73 -7.60
CA ASP A 96 12.35 -20.24 -8.81
C ASP A 96 12.20 -18.71 -8.78
N VAL A 97 11.92 -18.11 -7.62
CA VAL A 97 11.94 -16.65 -7.42
C VAL A 97 13.32 -16.08 -7.73
N ALA A 98 14.37 -16.62 -7.12
CA ALA A 98 15.75 -16.16 -7.34
C ALA A 98 16.16 -16.25 -8.84
N ALA A 99 15.74 -17.31 -9.54
CA ALA A 99 16.01 -17.49 -10.96
C ALA A 99 15.27 -16.49 -11.88
N ARG A 100 14.24 -15.81 -11.36
CA ARG A 100 13.41 -14.84 -12.10
C ARG A 100 13.67 -13.40 -11.70
N MET A 101 14.53 -13.15 -10.72
CA MET A 101 14.93 -11.80 -10.35
C MET A 101 15.62 -11.10 -11.54
N PRO A 102 15.47 -9.77 -11.67
CA PRO A 102 16.11 -8.99 -12.73
C PRO A 102 17.61 -9.27 -12.84
N THR A 103 18.09 -9.45 -14.07
CA THR A 103 19.51 -9.67 -14.33
C THR A 103 20.24 -8.33 -14.37
N VAL A 104 21.23 -8.17 -13.50
CA VAL A 104 22.08 -6.97 -13.48
C VAL A 104 23.22 -7.10 -14.49
N PRO A 105 23.45 -6.09 -15.36
CA PRO A 105 24.57 -6.10 -16.28
C PRO A 105 25.92 -6.15 -15.56
N ALA A 106 26.81 -7.04 -16.04
CA ALA A 106 28.17 -7.15 -15.50
C ALA A 106 29.00 -5.89 -15.78
N GLN A 107 28.83 -5.29 -16.96
CA GLN A 107 29.39 -3.97 -17.27
C GLN A 107 28.44 -2.88 -16.81
N LYS A 108 28.88 -2.06 -15.87
CA LYS A 108 28.14 -0.90 -15.37
C LYS A 108 28.07 0.20 -16.42
N ASN A 109 27.04 1.04 -16.34
CA ASN A 109 26.79 2.13 -17.28
C ASN A 109 27.68 3.37 -17.04
N GLY A 110 28.53 3.33 -16.01
CA GLY A 110 29.49 4.39 -15.68
C GLY A 110 28.91 5.55 -14.88
N ARG A 111 27.68 5.42 -14.37
CA ARG A 111 27.02 6.40 -13.51
C ARG A 111 26.89 5.89 -12.08
N LYS A 112 27.11 6.78 -11.12
CA LYS A 112 27.13 6.47 -9.69
C LYS A 112 26.07 7.23 -8.91
N ILE A 113 25.32 6.51 -8.08
CA ILE A 113 24.20 7.04 -7.30
C ILE A 113 24.40 6.73 -5.82
N ALA A 114 24.13 7.71 -4.96
CA ALA A 114 24.05 7.50 -3.51
C ALA A 114 22.59 7.44 -3.07
N LEU A 115 22.25 6.44 -2.28
CA LEU A 115 20.96 6.34 -1.59
C LEU A 115 21.20 6.51 -0.09
N ILE A 116 20.47 7.42 0.56
CA ILE A 116 20.61 7.72 1.99
C ILE A 116 19.36 7.20 2.71
N GLY A 117 19.56 6.23 3.61
CA GLY A 117 18.52 5.45 4.27
C GLY A 117 18.20 4.18 3.47
N ALA A 118 18.20 3.02 4.12
CA ALA A 118 17.89 1.70 3.59
C ALA A 118 16.44 1.29 3.87
N GLY A 119 15.51 2.25 3.82
CA GLY A 119 14.07 2.01 3.89
C GLY A 119 13.44 1.58 2.57
N PRO A 120 12.11 1.38 2.54
CA PRO A 120 11.40 0.90 1.35
C PRO A 120 11.61 1.77 0.12
N ALA A 121 11.61 3.10 0.26
CA ALA A 121 11.77 4.01 -0.88
C ALA A 121 13.12 3.86 -1.58
N SER A 122 14.23 3.85 -0.83
CA SER A 122 15.58 3.69 -1.40
C SER A 122 15.79 2.29 -1.97
N LEU A 123 15.28 1.26 -1.31
CA LEU A 123 15.34 -0.11 -1.83
C LEU A 123 14.56 -0.24 -3.15
N THR A 124 13.41 0.42 -3.28
CA THR A 124 12.71 0.46 -4.57
C THR A 124 13.50 1.21 -5.66
N VAL A 125 14.13 2.34 -5.33
CA VAL A 125 15.03 3.04 -6.27
C VAL A 125 16.17 2.13 -6.72
N ALA A 126 16.79 1.40 -5.78
CA ALA A 126 17.83 0.43 -6.10
C ALA A 126 17.30 -0.68 -7.02
N ARG A 127 16.15 -1.28 -6.69
CA ARG A 127 15.51 -2.33 -7.48
C ARG A 127 15.31 -1.92 -8.94
N ASP A 128 14.85 -0.69 -9.19
CA ASP A 128 14.55 -0.20 -10.54
C ASP A 128 15.81 0.22 -11.33
N LEU A 129 16.85 0.71 -10.65
CA LEU A 129 18.05 1.23 -11.31
C LEU A 129 19.17 0.19 -11.47
N MET A 130 19.24 -0.83 -10.59
CA MET A 130 20.26 -1.88 -10.71
C MET A 130 20.22 -2.63 -12.07
N PRO A 131 19.05 -2.99 -12.63
CA PRO A 131 18.95 -3.63 -13.96
C PRO A 131 19.46 -2.76 -15.11
N LEU A 132 19.48 -1.43 -14.95
CA LEU A 132 20.02 -0.48 -15.93
C LEU A 132 21.56 -0.33 -15.86
N GLY A 133 22.21 -1.04 -14.93
CA GLY A 133 23.66 -1.08 -14.82
C GLY A 133 24.27 0.07 -14.02
N TYR A 134 23.49 0.79 -13.21
CA TYR A 134 24.02 1.82 -12.32
C TYR A 134 24.92 1.22 -11.21
N GLU A 135 25.85 2.05 -10.72
CA GLU A 135 26.60 1.80 -9.48
C GLU A 135 25.87 2.50 -8.33
N ILE A 136 25.45 1.74 -7.32
CA ILE A 136 24.62 2.25 -6.23
C ILE A 136 25.30 1.98 -4.89
N ASP A 137 25.60 3.05 -4.15
CA ASP A 137 26.00 3.01 -2.74
C ASP A 137 24.80 3.35 -1.85
N LEU A 138 24.41 2.42 -0.98
CA LEU A 138 23.29 2.56 -0.05
C LEU A 138 23.82 2.78 1.37
N TYR A 139 23.65 3.98 1.90
CA TYR A 139 24.07 4.35 3.27
C TYR A 139 22.92 4.17 4.25
N ASP A 140 23.18 3.54 5.39
CA ASP A 140 22.24 3.49 6.51
C ASP A 140 22.99 3.48 7.85
N GLU A 141 22.41 4.13 8.87
CA GLU A 141 23.01 4.16 10.20
C GLU A 141 22.85 2.84 10.96
N ASN A 142 21.87 2.02 10.58
CA ASN A 142 21.61 0.72 11.20
C ASN A 142 22.51 -0.38 10.64
N ALA A 143 22.56 -1.50 11.36
CA ALA A 143 23.37 -2.66 11.00
C ALA A 143 22.83 -3.46 9.79
N LYS A 144 21.57 -3.26 9.41
CA LYS A 144 20.89 -3.97 8.30
C LYS A 144 19.84 -3.07 7.64
N GLY A 145 19.53 -3.34 6.37
CA GLY A 145 18.49 -2.64 5.61
C GLY A 145 17.06 -3.01 6.04
N GLY A 146 16.09 -2.18 5.65
CA GLY A 146 14.66 -2.30 5.99
C GLY A 146 14.08 -1.01 6.59
N GLY A 147 14.92 -0.11 7.11
CA GLY A 147 14.48 1.14 7.75
C GLY A 147 13.43 0.89 8.83
N PHE A 148 12.35 1.68 8.84
CA PHE A 148 11.26 1.53 9.82
C PHE A 148 10.50 0.21 9.72
N MET A 149 10.55 -0.50 8.58
CA MET A 149 10.00 -1.87 8.53
C MET A 149 10.74 -2.79 9.51
N ARG A 150 12.04 -2.54 9.74
CA ARG A 150 12.86 -3.30 10.68
C ARG A 150 12.81 -2.73 12.09
N SER A 151 12.93 -1.41 12.23
CA SER A 151 13.08 -0.79 13.55
C SER A 151 11.75 -0.53 14.26
N GLN A 152 10.63 -0.38 13.55
CA GLN A 152 9.36 0.02 14.19
C GLN A 152 8.29 -1.07 14.14
N ILE A 153 8.30 -1.96 13.15
CA ILE A 153 7.30 -3.03 13.08
C ILE A 153 7.72 -4.18 14.00
N PRO A 154 6.87 -4.58 14.97
CA PRO A 154 7.23 -5.67 15.88
C PRO A 154 7.38 -7.03 15.18
N SER A 155 8.30 -7.85 15.67
CA SER A 155 8.59 -9.17 15.07
C SER A 155 7.41 -10.14 15.06
N PHE A 156 6.44 -9.98 15.96
CA PHE A 156 5.21 -10.79 15.98
C PHE A 156 4.22 -10.42 14.86
N ARG A 157 4.41 -9.29 14.18
CA ARG A 157 3.70 -8.91 12.95
C ARG A 157 4.54 -9.15 11.71
N LEU A 158 5.85 -8.86 11.79
CA LEU A 158 6.78 -9.01 10.69
C LEU A 158 8.04 -9.77 11.14
N PRO A 159 8.11 -11.08 10.89
CA PRO A 159 9.30 -11.87 11.22
C PRO A 159 10.54 -11.34 10.52
N GLU A 160 11.68 -11.32 11.23
CA GLU A 160 12.96 -10.83 10.69
C GLU A 160 13.41 -11.61 9.46
N GLU A 161 13.12 -12.90 9.38
CA GLU A 161 13.47 -13.75 8.24
C GLU A 161 12.76 -13.33 6.95
N VAL A 162 11.49 -12.93 7.03
CA VAL A 162 10.71 -12.42 5.89
C VAL A 162 11.27 -11.09 5.43
N LEU A 163 11.58 -10.21 6.39
CA LEU A 163 12.17 -8.91 6.10
C LEU A 163 13.56 -9.06 5.47
N ASP A 164 14.43 -9.89 6.05
CA ASP A 164 15.77 -10.18 5.52
C ASP A 164 15.66 -10.73 4.09
N GLN A 165 14.78 -11.70 3.83
CA GLN A 165 14.58 -12.26 2.49
C GLN A 165 14.17 -11.17 1.47
N GLU A 166 13.16 -10.37 1.78
CA GLU A 166 12.62 -9.35 0.88
C GLU A 166 13.59 -8.19 0.62
N VAL A 167 14.34 -7.76 1.65
CA VAL A 167 15.42 -6.77 1.49
C VAL A 167 16.58 -7.35 0.68
N ASN A 168 16.95 -8.61 0.92
CA ASN A 168 18.07 -9.25 0.24
C ASN A 168 17.81 -9.43 -1.25
N TYR A 169 16.58 -9.67 -1.70
CA TYR A 169 16.27 -9.69 -3.13
C TYR A 169 16.71 -8.42 -3.86
N VAL A 170 16.67 -7.28 -3.20
CA VAL A 170 17.15 -6.00 -3.76
C VAL A 170 18.64 -5.83 -3.55
N THR A 171 19.17 -6.05 -2.34
CA THR A 171 20.59 -5.78 -2.07
C THR A 171 21.52 -6.74 -2.80
N ASP A 172 21.10 -8.00 -2.99
CA ASP A 172 21.86 -9.05 -3.67
C ASP A 172 21.97 -8.83 -5.19
N MET A 173 21.25 -7.83 -5.74
CA MET A 173 21.48 -7.32 -7.10
C MET A 173 22.87 -6.69 -7.27
N GLY A 174 23.64 -6.51 -6.18
CA GLY A 174 24.97 -5.93 -6.18
C GLY A 174 25.00 -4.49 -5.71
N VAL A 175 24.05 -4.09 -4.86
CA VAL A 175 24.04 -2.79 -4.19
C VAL A 175 25.17 -2.77 -3.16
N SER A 176 25.98 -1.71 -3.17
CA SER A 176 27.03 -1.50 -2.17
C SER A 176 26.39 -0.99 -0.87
N ALA A 177 25.94 -1.92 -0.03
CA ALA A 177 25.27 -1.63 1.23
C ALA A 177 26.27 -1.24 2.34
N LEU A 178 26.33 0.06 2.63
CA LEU A 178 27.18 0.69 3.62
C LEU A 178 26.40 0.87 4.94
N TYR A 179 26.20 -0.22 5.66
CA TYR A 179 25.55 -0.24 6.97
C TYR A 179 26.45 0.30 8.08
N ASN A 180 25.83 0.76 9.17
CA ASN A 180 26.50 1.47 10.28
C ASN A 180 27.23 2.74 9.82
N GLN A 181 26.76 3.39 8.74
CA GLN A 181 27.33 4.60 8.18
C GLN A 181 26.27 5.69 8.16
N ARG A 182 26.22 6.47 9.24
CA ARG A 182 25.37 7.64 9.33
C ARG A 182 25.89 8.77 8.44
N VAL A 183 24.99 9.43 7.72
CA VAL A 183 25.29 10.63 6.94
C VAL A 183 24.93 11.87 7.75
N ASP A 184 25.94 12.65 8.12
CA ASP A 184 25.77 13.86 8.96
C ASP A 184 25.89 15.18 8.18
N SER A 185 26.16 15.12 6.86
CA SER A 185 26.34 16.32 6.03
C SER A 185 25.94 16.07 4.58
N MET A 186 24.94 16.81 4.08
CA MET A 186 24.57 16.79 2.66
C MET A 186 25.68 17.37 1.79
N LYS A 187 26.36 18.43 2.24
CA LYS A 187 27.52 18.98 1.52
C LYS A 187 28.65 17.98 1.35
N ALA A 188 28.95 17.19 2.37
CA ALA A 188 29.95 16.14 2.27
C ALA A 188 29.56 15.08 1.23
N MET A 189 28.26 14.76 1.12
CA MET A 189 27.75 13.86 0.09
C MET A 189 27.80 14.48 -1.31
N LEU A 190 27.43 15.75 -1.46
CA LEU A 190 27.52 16.48 -2.74
C LEU A 190 28.97 16.69 -3.22
N ALA A 191 29.94 16.70 -2.30
CA ALA A 191 31.36 16.78 -2.62
C ALA A 191 31.97 15.44 -3.07
N LYS A 192 31.28 14.32 -2.84
CA LYS A 192 31.66 13.01 -3.39
C LYS A 192 31.28 12.92 -4.87
N ASP A 193 31.91 11.99 -5.58
CA ASP A 193 31.71 11.76 -7.01
C ASP A 193 30.44 10.92 -7.27
N TYR A 194 29.28 11.50 -6.98
CA TYR A 194 27.96 10.95 -7.31
C TYR A 194 27.28 11.81 -8.37
N ASP A 195 26.68 11.15 -9.35
CA ASP A 195 25.87 11.80 -10.38
C ASP A 195 24.50 12.20 -9.83
N ALA A 196 23.93 11.39 -8.92
CA ALA A 196 22.66 11.66 -8.24
C ALA A 196 22.68 11.18 -6.78
N ILE A 197 21.88 11.84 -5.93
CA ILE A 197 21.66 11.49 -4.52
C ILE A 197 20.16 11.36 -4.28
N PHE A 198 19.73 10.24 -3.70
CA PHE A 198 18.35 10.04 -3.25
C PHE A 198 18.29 9.96 -1.72
N VAL A 199 17.35 10.71 -1.14
CA VAL A 199 17.13 10.77 0.31
C VAL A 199 15.83 10.03 0.66
N GLY A 200 15.98 8.87 1.28
CA GLY A 200 14.91 8.00 1.76
C GLY A 200 15.02 7.73 3.26
N THR A 201 15.42 8.73 4.05
CA THR A 201 15.69 8.60 5.51
C THR A 201 14.44 8.55 6.39
N GLY A 202 13.24 8.64 5.80
CA GLY A 202 11.97 8.64 6.52
C GLY A 202 11.71 9.89 7.36
N ALA A 203 10.86 9.74 8.39
CA ALA A 203 10.52 10.77 9.37
C ALA A 203 10.98 10.36 10.80
N PRO A 204 12.28 10.53 11.12
CA PRO A 204 12.88 9.94 12.31
C PRO A 204 12.55 10.65 13.64
N ARG A 205 11.88 11.80 13.63
CA ARG A 205 11.61 12.53 14.88
C ARG A 205 10.22 12.21 15.41
N GLY A 206 10.14 11.48 16.52
CA GLY A 206 8.88 11.25 17.21
C GLY A 206 8.34 12.54 17.85
N LYS A 207 7.02 12.72 17.82
CA LYS A 207 6.36 13.84 18.50
C LYS A 207 6.32 13.62 20.01
N ASP A 208 6.50 14.72 20.73
CA ASP A 208 6.44 14.76 22.19
C ASP A 208 5.43 15.81 22.67
N LEU A 209 5.09 15.76 23.96
CA LEU A 209 4.23 16.74 24.62
C LEU A 209 5.02 17.56 25.63
N ASN A 210 4.74 18.85 25.68
CA ASN A 210 5.22 19.72 26.74
C ASN A 210 4.10 19.93 27.77
N ILE A 211 4.00 19.02 28.73
CA ILE A 211 3.00 19.03 29.81
C ILE A 211 3.67 18.82 31.17
N PRO A 212 3.06 19.24 32.30
CA PRO A 212 3.65 19.10 33.63
C PRO A 212 4.07 17.66 33.95
N GLY A 213 5.21 17.49 34.62
CA GLY A 213 5.78 16.20 35.00
C GLY A 213 6.55 15.47 33.88
N ARG A 214 6.53 15.97 32.64
CA ARG A 214 7.19 15.32 31.49
C ARG A 214 8.71 15.24 31.65
N GLU A 215 9.36 16.30 32.12
CA GLU A 215 10.81 16.36 32.28
C GLU A 215 11.26 15.56 33.50
N GLU A 216 10.51 15.67 34.60
CA GLU A 216 10.83 15.01 35.87
C GLU A 216 10.68 13.48 35.82
N ALA A 217 9.81 12.97 34.93
CA ALA A 217 9.58 11.53 34.74
C ALA A 217 10.24 10.99 33.45
N ALA A 218 11.26 11.66 32.90
CA ALA A 218 11.86 11.31 31.61
C ALA A 218 12.32 9.84 31.50
N ASP A 219 12.79 9.22 32.59
CA ASP A 219 13.25 7.82 32.61
C ASP A 219 12.11 6.81 32.37
N ASN A 220 10.85 7.21 32.59
CA ASN A 220 9.65 6.36 32.45
C ASN A 220 8.72 6.82 31.33
N ILE A 221 9.10 7.85 30.57
CA ILE A 221 8.32 8.38 29.46
C ILE A 221 9.09 8.15 28.16
N HIS A 222 8.53 7.30 27.32
CA HIS A 222 9.17 6.83 26.10
C HIS A 222 8.51 7.43 24.87
N ILE A 223 9.30 7.79 23.86
CA ILE A 223 8.77 8.15 22.54
C ILE A 223 8.55 6.86 21.75
N GLY A 224 7.32 6.64 21.27
CA GLY A 224 6.87 5.34 20.76
C GLY A 224 7.78 4.75 19.67
N ILE A 225 8.21 5.55 18.70
CA ILE A 225 9.08 5.06 17.63
C ILE A 225 10.47 4.66 18.13
N ASN A 226 11.08 5.46 19.01
CA ASN A 226 12.40 5.20 19.59
C ASN A 226 12.33 4.00 20.54
N TRP A 227 11.19 3.84 21.22
CA TRP A 227 10.94 2.74 22.13
C TRP A 227 10.78 1.42 21.38
N LEU A 228 9.98 1.39 20.31
CA LEU A 228 9.85 0.23 19.43
C LEU A 228 11.20 -0.17 18.83
N GLU A 229 11.98 0.81 18.38
CA GLU A 229 13.35 0.60 17.89
C GLU A 229 14.26 -0.02 18.95
N SER A 230 14.23 0.53 20.16
CA SER A 230 15.01 0.00 21.29
C SER A 230 14.59 -1.43 21.66
N VAL A 231 13.30 -1.77 21.56
CA VAL A 231 12.82 -3.14 21.76
C VAL A 231 13.25 -4.05 20.61
N ALA A 232 13.15 -3.59 19.37
CA ALA A 232 13.54 -4.34 18.17
C ALA A 232 15.03 -4.74 18.24
N PHE A 233 15.90 -3.79 18.58
CA PHE A 233 17.35 -4.00 18.76
C PHE A 233 17.75 -4.58 20.13
N GLU A 234 16.79 -5.04 20.92
CA GLU A 234 17.00 -5.72 22.21
C GLU A 234 17.71 -4.85 23.28
N HIS A 235 17.67 -3.52 23.14
CA HIS A 235 18.12 -2.58 24.17
C HIS A 235 17.11 -2.45 25.32
N ILE A 236 15.83 -2.71 25.05
CA ILE A 236 14.76 -2.80 26.04
C ILE A 236 14.13 -4.20 25.95
N ASP A 237 14.19 -4.94 27.05
CA ASP A 237 13.61 -6.29 27.17
C ASP A 237 12.41 -6.35 28.12
N LYS A 238 12.15 -5.26 28.86
CA LYS A 238 11.08 -5.15 29.86
C LYS A 238 10.44 -3.77 29.90
N VAL A 239 9.18 -3.74 30.29
CA VAL A 239 8.43 -2.52 30.63
C VAL A 239 7.82 -2.67 32.01
N GLY A 240 7.44 -1.56 32.65
CA GLY A 240 6.73 -1.59 33.91
C GLY A 240 5.36 -2.27 33.81
N LYS A 241 4.80 -2.61 34.97
CA LYS A 241 3.58 -3.43 35.05
C LYS A 241 2.33 -2.72 34.55
N LYS A 242 2.25 -1.39 34.75
CA LYS A 242 1.12 -0.55 34.35
C LYS A 242 1.59 0.44 33.30
N VAL A 243 1.12 0.29 32.06
CA VAL A 243 1.61 1.05 30.91
C VAL A 243 0.47 1.82 30.27
N VAL A 244 0.67 3.12 30.07
CA VAL A 244 -0.28 3.97 29.34
C VAL A 244 0.32 4.37 28.00
N ILE A 245 -0.40 4.07 26.93
CA ILE A 245 -0.02 4.41 25.56
C ILE A 245 -0.85 5.59 25.10
N VAL A 246 -0.21 6.69 24.72
CA VAL A 246 -0.89 7.89 24.25
C VAL A 246 -0.79 7.96 22.74
N GLY A 247 -1.90 7.74 22.04
CA GLY A 247 -1.92 7.74 20.58
C GLY A 247 -3.03 6.87 19.98
N GLY A 248 -3.39 7.16 18.73
CA GLY A 248 -4.47 6.45 18.03
C GLY A 248 -4.13 6.00 16.62
N GLY A 249 -2.84 5.88 16.28
CA GLY A 249 -2.36 5.34 15.00
C GLY A 249 -1.78 3.93 15.15
N ASN A 250 -1.33 3.32 14.05
CA ASN A 250 -0.78 1.96 14.04
C ASN A 250 0.42 1.81 15.00
N THR A 251 1.31 2.81 15.09
CA THR A 251 2.40 2.83 16.07
C THR A 251 1.92 2.67 17.51
N ALA A 252 0.76 3.23 17.88
CA ALA A 252 0.22 3.08 19.23
C ALA A 252 -0.26 1.64 19.49
N MET A 253 -0.84 0.99 18.48
CA MET A 253 -1.26 -0.42 18.55
C MET A 253 -0.03 -1.34 18.65
N ASP A 254 1.02 -1.06 17.88
CA ASP A 254 2.28 -1.80 17.96
C ASP A 254 2.96 -1.61 19.33
N CYS A 255 2.98 -0.39 19.87
CA CYS A 255 3.49 -0.11 21.21
C CYS A 255 2.74 -0.88 22.30
N CYS A 256 1.40 -0.87 22.28
CA CYS A 256 0.60 -1.50 23.35
C CYS A 256 0.74 -3.03 23.34
N ARG A 257 0.67 -3.64 22.15
CA ARG A 257 0.81 -5.09 21.97
C ARG A 257 2.23 -5.56 22.29
N THR A 258 3.24 -4.74 21.98
CA THR A 258 4.63 -4.99 22.37
C THR A 258 4.80 -4.90 23.89
N ALA A 259 4.24 -3.87 24.54
CA ALA A 259 4.30 -3.69 25.98
C ALA A 259 3.71 -4.91 26.73
N LYS A 260 2.59 -5.45 26.24
CA LYS A 260 1.98 -6.67 26.79
C LYS A 260 2.91 -7.89 26.74
N ARG A 261 3.72 -8.02 25.67
CA ARG A 261 4.66 -9.15 25.47
C ARG A 261 5.95 -9.04 26.27
N ILE A 262 6.33 -7.84 26.71
CA ILE A 262 7.59 -7.61 27.45
C ILE A 262 7.36 -7.29 28.94
N GLY A 263 6.19 -7.63 29.49
CA GLY A 263 5.94 -7.61 30.94
C GLY A 263 4.86 -6.63 31.41
N GLY A 264 4.20 -5.91 30.51
CA GLY A 264 3.03 -5.11 30.85
C GLY A 264 1.85 -5.98 31.28
N GLU A 265 1.41 -5.84 32.54
CA GLU A 265 0.26 -6.57 33.09
C GLU A 265 -1.04 -5.81 32.76
N GLU A 266 -1.07 -4.51 33.06
CA GLU A 266 -2.17 -3.58 32.75
C GLU A 266 -1.68 -2.58 31.69
N VAL A 267 -2.11 -2.77 30.44
CA VAL A 267 -1.76 -1.87 29.33
C VAL A 267 -3.03 -1.17 28.87
N THR A 268 -3.03 0.16 28.81
CA THR A 268 -4.19 0.95 28.37
C THR A 268 -3.79 1.91 27.27
N VAL A 269 -4.57 1.99 26.19
CA VAL A 269 -4.40 3.01 25.16
C VAL A 269 -5.33 4.18 25.45
N THR A 270 -4.83 5.40 25.35
CA THR A 270 -5.63 6.62 25.39
C THR A 270 -5.52 7.38 24.07
N VAL A 271 -6.66 7.91 23.62
CA VAL A 271 -6.71 8.69 22.39
C VAL A 271 -7.66 9.87 22.55
N ARG A 272 -7.26 11.04 22.03
CA ARG A 272 -8.08 12.25 22.06
C ARG A 272 -9.27 12.24 21.10
N SER A 273 -9.44 11.19 20.30
CA SER A 273 -10.53 11.02 19.33
C SER A 273 -11.54 9.99 19.78
N THR A 274 -12.70 9.98 19.11
CA THR A 274 -13.59 8.83 19.20
C THR A 274 -12.89 7.58 18.66
N TYR A 275 -13.42 6.41 19.01
CA TYR A 275 -12.87 5.13 18.57
C TYR A 275 -12.96 4.94 17.05
N GLU A 276 -14.02 5.47 16.45
CA GLU A 276 -14.29 5.41 15.01
C GLU A 276 -13.33 6.31 14.24
N ALA A 277 -13.00 7.48 14.80
CA ALA A 277 -12.11 8.47 14.18
C ALA A 277 -10.61 8.21 14.45
N MET A 278 -10.26 7.08 15.07
CA MET A 278 -8.86 6.66 15.22
C MET A 278 -8.21 6.46 13.86
N LYS A 279 -6.93 6.85 13.75
CA LYS A 279 -6.13 6.64 12.53
C LYS A 279 -5.67 5.20 12.36
N ALA A 280 -5.63 4.44 13.46
CA ALA A 280 -5.26 3.03 13.44
C ALA A 280 -6.27 2.22 12.61
N SER A 281 -5.74 1.29 11.84
CA SER A 281 -6.55 0.45 10.97
C SER A 281 -7.54 -0.40 11.78
N PRO A 282 -8.74 -0.70 11.25
CA PRO A 282 -9.74 -1.48 11.98
C PRO A 282 -9.20 -2.80 12.54
N TRP A 283 -8.44 -3.55 11.75
CA TRP A 283 -7.83 -4.82 12.17
C TRP A 283 -6.80 -4.67 13.29
N GLU A 284 -6.02 -3.58 13.32
CA GLU A 284 -5.07 -3.34 14.42
C GLU A 284 -5.80 -3.03 15.74
N LYS A 285 -6.96 -2.35 15.65
CA LYS A 285 -7.83 -2.11 16.81
C LYS A 285 -8.46 -3.41 17.30
N GLU A 286 -8.96 -4.24 16.38
CA GLU A 286 -9.52 -5.56 16.68
C GLU A 286 -8.50 -6.48 17.36
N ASP A 287 -7.28 -6.57 16.83
CA ASP A 287 -6.18 -7.33 17.43
C ASP A 287 -5.84 -6.82 18.85
N THR A 288 -5.77 -5.50 19.01
CA THR A 288 -5.46 -4.86 20.29
C THR A 288 -6.52 -5.21 21.34
N LEU A 289 -7.80 -5.13 20.98
CA LEU A 289 -8.91 -5.52 21.85
C LEU A 289 -8.92 -7.03 22.11
N GLY A 290 -8.61 -7.85 21.10
CA GLY A 290 -8.50 -9.30 21.19
C GLY A 290 -7.41 -9.77 22.17
N GLU A 291 -6.35 -8.97 22.34
CA GLU A 291 -5.31 -9.19 23.35
C GLU A 291 -5.66 -8.63 24.74
N GLY A 292 -6.90 -8.12 24.91
CA GLY A 292 -7.40 -7.61 26.18
C GLY A 292 -6.86 -6.24 26.57
N ILE A 293 -6.43 -5.43 25.61
CA ILE A 293 -5.89 -4.09 25.83
C ILE A 293 -7.02 -3.06 25.63
N PRO A 294 -7.53 -2.39 26.68
CA PRO A 294 -8.57 -1.38 26.54
C PRO A 294 -8.09 -0.13 25.80
N ILE A 295 -9.00 0.44 25.00
CA ILE A 295 -8.81 1.72 24.31
C ILE A 295 -9.78 2.75 24.89
N LEU A 296 -9.25 3.75 25.57
CA LEU A 296 -9.99 4.88 26.14
C LEU A 296 -10.00 6.03 25.12
N ALA A 297 -11.08 6.08 24.35
CA ALA A 297 -11.38 7.18 23.44
C ALA A 297 -11.72 8.46 24.21
N ASN A 298 -11.58 9.62 23.56
CA ASN A 298 -11.94 10.93 24.13
C ASN A 298 -11.14 11.35 25.38
N HIS A 299 -9.88 10.94 25.48
CA HIS A 299 -8.98 11.30 26.58
C HIS A 299 -7.79 12.11 26.05
N SER A 300 -7.66 13.36 26.48
CA SER A 300 -6.53 14.24 26.13
C SER A 300 -5.53 14.32 27.29
N PRO A 301 -4.22 14.06 27.06
CA PRO A 301 -3.17 14.20 28.06
C PRO A 301 -3.21 15.55 28.79
N ARG A 302 -3.14 15.53 30.12
CA ARG A 302 -3.11 16.73 30.98
C ARG A 302 -1.77 16.90 31.68
N GLU A 303 -1.36 15.93 32.50
CA GLU A 303 -0.08 15.95 33.23
C GLU A 303 0.38 14.53 33.61
N PHE A 304 1.68 14.38 33.83
CA PHE A 304 2.28 13.20 34.44
C PHE A 304 2.35 13.41 35.96
N ILE A 305 1.90 12.42 36.72
CA ILE A 305 1.83 12.47 38.18
C ILE A 305 3.03 11.74 38.75
N LEU A 306 3.79 12.43 39.59
CA LEU A 306 4.96 11.89 40.27
C LEU A 306 4.76 11.84 41.78
N GLU A 307 5.17 10.73 42.39
CA GLU A 307 5.33 10.61 43.83
C GLU A 307 6.78 10.25 44.14
N ASN A 308 7.43 11.04 45.01
CA ASN A 308 8.84 10.84 45.38
C ASN A 308 9.80 10.74 44.17
N GLY A 309 9.52 11.51 43.10
CA GLY A 309 10.32 11.53 41.87
C GLY A 309 10.12 10.32 40.96
N LYS A 310 9.09 9.50 41.18
CA LYS A 310 8.73 8.36 40.31
C LYS A 310 7.37 8.59 39.67
N LEU A 311 7.23 8.22 38.40
CA LEU A 311 5.95 8.20 37.72
C LEU A 311 5.00 7.21 38.41
N THR A 312 3.85 7.69 38.86
CA THR A 312 2.80 6.86 39.49
C THR A 312 1.49 6.89 38.70
N GLY A 313 1.30 7.87 37.82
CA GLY A 313 0.11 7.99 37.01
C GLY A 313 0.20 9.07 35.95
N MET A 314 -0.84 9.13 35.13
CA MET A 314 -1.04 10.17 34.13
C MET A 314 -2.51 10.59 34.17
N SER A 315 -2.77 11.90 34.17
CA SER A 315 -4.12 12.43 34.13
C SER A 315 -4.51 12.91 32.73
N PHE A 316 -5.80 12.80 32.45
CA PHE A 316 -6.40 13.09 31.17
C PHE A 316 -7.65 13.94 31.36
N ASN A 317 -7.81 14.97 30.54
CA ASN A 317 -9.09 15.65 30.40
C ASN A 317 -9.99 14.79 29.50
N VAL A 318 -11.23 14.55 29.93
CA VAL A 318 -12.25 13.98 29.06
C VAL A 318 -12.68 15.06 28.07
N VAL A 319 -12.66 14.72 26.79
CA VAL A 319 -12.90 15.67 25.71
C VAL A 319 -13.97 15.17 24.75
N GLU A 320 -14.79 16.08 24.24
CA GLU A 320 -15.72 15.79 23.16
C GLU A 320 -15.23 16.47 21.89
N SER A 321 -15.44 15.82 20.74
CA SER A 321 -15.18 16.46 19.46
C SER A 321 -16.44 16.77 18.69
N SER A 322 -16.53 18.03 18.27
CA SER A 322 -17.49 18.49 17.27
C SER A 322 -16.78 18.76 15.95
N TYR A 323 -17.51 18.60 14.85
CA TYR A 323 -17.05 18.96 13.51
C TYR A 323 -17.90 20.14 13.04
N ASP A 324 -17.25 21.15 12.47
CA ASP A 324 -17.96 22.23 11.78
C ASP A 324 -18.40 21.79 10.37
N GLU A 325 -19.14 22.66 9.67
CA GLU A 325 -19.63 22.42 8.30
C GLU A 325 -18.48 22.21 7.29
N ASN A 326 -17.24 22.61 7.62
CA ASN A 326 -16.05 22.41 6.81
C ASN A 326 -15.26 21.15 7.22
N GLY A 327 -15.79 20.33 8.13
CA GLY A 327 -15.12 19.14 8.65
C GLY A 327 -13.96 19.44 9.60
N LYS A 328 -13.76 20.70 10.02
CA LYS A 328 -12.73 21.04 11.00
C LYS A 328 -13.18 20.58 12.38
N ARG A 329 -12.34 19.73 12.97
CA ARG A 329 -12.55 19.15 14.29
C ARG A 329 -12.20 20.16 15.38
N THR A 330 -13.14 20.44 16.26
CA THR A 330 -12.93 21.19 17.51
C THR A 330 -13.02 20.24 18.69
N ILE A 331 -12.09 20.36 19.64
CA ILE A 331 -12.04 19.54 20.84
C ILE A 331 -12.42 20.43 22.03
N THR A 332 -13.44 20.03 22.79
CA THR A 332 -13.92 20.75 23.97
C THR A 332 -13.75 19.88 25.19
N GLU A 333 -13.23 20.42 26.28
CA GLU A 333 -13.11 19.72 27.56
C GLU A 333 -14.47 19.65 28.25
N THR A 334 -14.84 18.48 28.78
CA THR A 334 -16.09 18.31 29.53
C THR A 334 -15.99 18.83 30.97
N GLY A 335 -14.77 19.10 31.44
CA GLY A 335 -14.46 19.43 32.84
C GLY A 335 -14.19 18.21 33.73
N GLU A 336 -14.39 16.99 33.22
CA GLU A 336 -14.02 15.76 33.91
C GLU A 336 -12.53 15.43 33.71
N VAL A 337 -11.87 15.01 34.78
CA VAL A 337 -10.47 14.60 34.79
C VAL A 337 -10.38 13.15 35.27
N VAL A 338 -9.74 12.32 34.47
CA VAL A 338 -9.51 10.89 34.77
C VAL A 338 -8.02 10.68 34.98
N THR A 339 -7.67 9.97 36.04
CA THR A 339 -6.28 9.58 36.33
C THR A 339 -6.11 8.09 36.16
N LEU A 340 -5.11 7.69 35.38
CA LEU A 340 -4.70 6.31 35.22
C LEU A 340 -3.38 6.08 35.95
N GLU A 341 -3.34 5.05 36.80
CA GLU A 341 -2.09 4.62 37.41
C GLU A 341 -1.17 4.02 36.34
N CYS A 342 0.09 4.46 36.30
CA CYS A 342 1.06 3.93 35.36
C CYS A 342 2.48 4.07 35.91
N SER A 343 3.31 3.07 35.60
CA SER A 343 4.74 3.07 35.88
C SER A 343 5.55 3.49 34.65
N ASP A 344 4.99 3.34 33.44
CA ASP A 344 5.57 3.82 32.19
C ASP A 344 4.49 4.43 31.30
N ALA A 345 4.88 5.47 30.56
CA ALA A 345 4.03 6.07 29.53
C ALA A 345 4.76 6.05 28.18
N ILE A 346 4.03 5.74 27.11
CA ILE A 346 4.58 5.68 25.75
C ILE A 346 3.84 6.66 24.85
N MET A 347 4.56 7.64 24.33
CA MET A 347 4.06 8.71 23.47
C MET A 347 4.10 8.29 22.01
N ALA A 348 2.95 7.84 21.49
CA ALA A 348 2.75 7.41 20.10
C ALA A 348 1.83 8.40 19.33
N ILE A 349 2.14 9.70 19.44
CA ILE A 349 1.30 10.80 18.93
C ILE A 349 1.68 11.29 17.52
N GLY A 350 2.58 10.59 16.84
CA GLY A 350 2.99 10.84 15.46
C GLY A 350 4.48 11.10 15.31
N GLN A 351 4.86 11.39 14.07
CA GLN A 351 6.24 11.61 13.64
C GLN A 351 6.33 12.95 12.91
N ASP A 352 7.53 13.51 12.89
CA ASP A 352 7.95 14.64 12.08
C ASP A 352 9.24 14.28 11.35
N ASN A 353 9.43 14.92 10.21
CA ASN A 353 10.72 14.90 9.55
C ASN A 353 11.71 15.81 10.28
N ALA A 354 12.98 15.46 10.17
CA ALA A 354 14.07 16.27 10.69
C ALA A 354 15.30 16.08 9.81
N PHE A 355 15.82 17.18 9.29
CA PHE A 355 17.00 17.19 8.41
C PHE A 355 18.12 18.10 8.95
N PRO A 356 18.55 17.97 10.23
CA PRO A 356 19.59 18.82 10.79
C PRO A 356 20.97 18.64 10.11
N TRP A 357 21.14 17.53 9.38
CA TRP A 357 22.33 17.17 8.62
C TRP A 357 22.35 17.77 7.21
N ILE A 358 21.26 18.41 6.76
CA ILE A 358 21.20 19.11 5.47
C ILE A 358 21.48 20.59 5.73
N GLU A 359 22.66 21.05 5.34
CA GLU A 359 23.04 22.45 5.50
C GLU A 359 22.16 23.36 4.64
N LYS A 360 21.73 24.51 5.19
CA LYS A 360 20.84 25.46 4.49
C LYS A 360 21.41 26.03 3.19
N ASP A 361 22.73 25.98 3.03
CA ASP A 361 23.45 26.41 1.84
C ASP A 361 23.94 25.22 0.98
N ALA A 362 23.35 24.03 1.14
CA ALA A 362 23.56 22.86 0.26
C ALA A 362 22.79 22.95 -1.08
N GLY A 363 22.14 24.09 -1.35
CA GLY A 363 21.33 24.30 -2.57
C GLY A 363 19.94 23.65 -2.52
N ILE A 364 19.48 23.21 -1.35
CA ILE A 364 18.15 22.64 -1.12
C ILE A 364 17.33 23.66 -0.32
N GLU A 365 16.23 24.13 -0.90
CA GLU A 365 15.30 25.02 -0.23
C GLU A 365 14.39 24.22 0.71
N PHE A 366 14.05 24.84 1.83
CA PHE A 366 13.15 24.29 2.83
C PHE A 366 11.94 25.20 2.96
N GLY A 367 10.75 24.61 2.87
CA GLY A 367 9.47 25.29 3.00
C GLY A 367 8.93 25.25 4.42
N ASP A 368 7.60 25.16 4.52
CA ASP A 368 6.90 25.05 5.80
C ASP A 368 7.34 23.80 6.58
N TRP A 369 7.31 23.90 7.91
CA TRP A 369 7.64 22.80 8.82
C TRP A 369 9.06 22.24 8.68
N ASP A 370 9.98 23.00 8.07
CA ASP A 370 11.35 22.57 7.80
C ASP A 370 11.42 21.32 6.89
N MET A 371 10.50 21.23 5.93
CA MET A 371 10.49 20.21 4.88
C MET A 371 11.22 20.67 3.61
N PRO A 372 11.95 19.80 2.91
CA PRO A 372 12.56 20.15 1.62
C PRO A 372 11.47 20.46 0.59
N VAL A 373 11.71 21.47 -0.25
CA VAL A 373 10.84 21.76 -1.41
C VAL A 373 11.14 20.71 -2.49
N VAL A 374 10.16 19.85 -2.74
CA VAL A 374 10.25 18.71 -3.65
C VAL A 374 9.08 18.73 -4.62
N ASP A 375 9.36 18.54 -5.90
CA ASP A 375 8.32 18.42 -6.92
C ASP A 375 7.56 17.09 -6.79
N LYS A 376 6.23 17.15 -6.86
CA LYS A 376 5.35 16.00 -6.58
C LYS A 376 5.35 14.92 -7.65
N VAL A 377 5.79 15.23 -8.87
CA VAL A 377 5.82 14.29 -9.99
C VAL A 377 7.21 13.71 -10.14
N THR A 378 8.22 14.57 -10.09
CA THR A 378 9.61 14.22 -10.36
C THR A 378 10.39 13.81 -9.12
N PHE A 379 9.90 14.13 -7.92
CA PHE A 379 10.60 13.88 -6.65
C PHE A 379 11.97 14.59 -6.54
N GLN A 380 12.24 15.52 -7.45
CA GLN A 380 13.45 16.32 -7.47
C GLN A 380 13.31 17.50 -6.51
N SER A 381 14.37 17.77 -5.73
CA SER A 381 14.45 18.98 -4.91
C SER A 381 14.89 20.19 -5.75
N THR A 382 15.02 21.35 -5.12
CA THR A 382 15.62 22.53 -5.77
C THR A 382 17.08 22.33 -6.16
N ASN A 383 17.78 21.35 -5.57
CA ASN A 383 19.09 20.93 -6.08
C ASN A 383 18.87 19.84 -7.16
N PRO A 384 19.31 20.06 -8.41
CA PRO A 384 19.01 19.16 -9.52
C PRO A 384 19.61 17.76 -9.36
N LYS A 385 20.62 17.59 -8.50
CA LYS A 385 21.22 16.28 -8.21
C LYS A 385 20.54 15.52 -7.07
N VAL A 386 19.63 16.14 -6.32
CA VAL A 386 19.09 15.57 -5.07
C VAL A 386 17.59 15.33 -5.19
N PHE A 387 17.20 14.09 -4.91
CA PHE A 387 15.82 13.62 -4.93
C PHE A 387 15.41 13.14 -3.54
N PHE A 388 14.12 13.18 -3.23
CA PHE A 388 13.56 12.71 -1.96
C PHE A 388 12.41 11.76 -2.23
N GLY A 389 12.19 10.76 -1.37
CA GLY A 389 11.03 9.88 -1.49
C GLY A 389 10.64 9.20 -0.18
N GLY A 390 9.51 8.49 -0.21
CA GLY A 390 8.87 7.98 1.01
C GLY A 390 8.54 9.11 1.98
N ASP A 391 8.59 8.80 3.28
CA ASP A 391 8.22 9.77 4.32
C ASP A 391 9.12 11.01 4.34
N ALA A 392 10.35 10.90 3.81
CA ALA A 392 11.30 12.02 3.74
C ALA A 392 10.86 13.15 2.80
N ALA A 393 9.99 12.87 1.82
CA ALA A 393 9.54 13.87 0.85
C ALA A 393 8.31 14.66 1.33
N PHE A 394 7.26 13.96 1.75
CA PHE A 394 5.94 14.57 2.00
C PHE A 394 5.36 14.29 3.39
N GLY A 395 6.16 13.68 4.27
CA GLY A 395 5.75 13.31 5.62
C GLY A 395 5.31 11.85 5.75
N PRO A 396 5.01 11.40 6.97
CA PRO A 396 4.74 9.99 7.27
C PRO A 396 3.50 9.47 6.55
N GLU A 397 3.68 8.46 5.71
CA GLU A 397 2.62 7.70 5.07
C GLU A 397 2.78 6.19 5.32
N ASN A 398 2.37 5.35 4.37
CA ASN A 398 2.46 3.91 4.46
C ASN A 398 3.57 3.36 3.55
N ILE A 399 3.96 2.12 3.80
CA ILE A 399 5.08 1.45 3.09
C ILE A 399 4.83 1.39 1.57
N ILE A 400 3.59 1.16 1.13
CA ILE A 400 3.28 1.03 -0.31
C ILE A 400 3.34 2.39 -1.03
N THR A 401 3.03 3.50 -0.36
CA THR A 401 3.32 4.84 -0.89
C THR A 401 4.83 5.05 -1.02
N ALA A 402 5.63 4.64 -0.03
CA ALA A 402 7.08 4.77 -0.11
C ALA A 402 7.68 4.01 -1.30
N VAL A 403 7.14 2.82 -1.61
CA VAL A 403 7.47 2.07 -2.83
C VAL A 403 7.08 2.86 -4.08
N ALA A 404 5.87 3.40 -4.15
CA ALA A 404 5.42 4.21 -5.28
C ALA A 404 6.32 5.45 -5.52
N HIS A 405 6.70 6.14 -4.45
CA HIS A 405 7.65 7.25 -4.51
C HIS A 405 9.02 6.80 -5.05
N GLY A 406 9.50 5.63 -4.62
CA GLY A 406 10.75 5.05 -5.11
C GLY A 406 10.73 4.81 -6.62
N HIS A 407 9.66 4.21 -7.16
CA HIS A 407 9.50 3.99 -8.60
C HIS A 407 9.53 5.32 -9.39
N GLN A 408 8.79 6.32 -8.90
CA GLN A 408 8.73 7.63 -9.57
C GLN A 408 10.05 8.41 -9.51
N ALA A 409 10.76 8.33 -8.39
CA ALA A 409 12.08 8.94 -8.24
C ALA A 409 13.13 8.23 -9.12
N ALA A 410 13.08 6.90 -9.25
CA ALA A 410 13.97 6.15 -10.12
C ALA A 410 13.83 6.59 -11.59
N ILE A 411 12.61 6.78 -12.08
CA ILE A 411 12.37 7.31 -13.45
C ILE A 411 13.04 8.68 -13.60
N SER A 412 12.84 9.58 -12.66
CA SER A 412 13.43 10.93 -12.74
C SER A 412 14.96 10.92 -12.71
N ILE A 413 15.56 10.07 -11.88
CA ILE A 413 17.01 9.91 -11.80
C ILE A 413 17.53 9.39 -13.14
N ASP A 414 16.92 8.35 -13.71
CA ASP A 414 17.36 7.79 -14.99
C ASP A 414 17.24 8.81 -16.14
N LEU A 415 16.09 9.48 -16.27
CA LEU A 415 15.90 10.53 -17.28
C LEU A 415 16.95 11.64 -17.15
N MET A 416 17.19 12.13 -15.94
CA MET A 416 18.17 13.19 -15.68
C MET A 416 19.60 12.76 -16.07
N LEU A 417 20.00 11.53 -15.72
CA LEU A 417 21.35 11.02 -16.01
C LEU A 417 21.59 10.70 -17.49
N ASN A 418 20.50 10.45 -18.23
CA ASN A 418 20.50 10.31 -19.69
C ASN A 418 20.30 11.64 -20.44
N GLY A 419 20.18 12.77 -19.73
CA GLY A 419 20.05 14.10 -20.33
C GLY A 419 18.66 14.37 -20.94
N GLN A 420 17.63 13.67 -20.46
CA GLN A 420 16.23 13.81 -20.87
C GLN A 420 15.46 14.73 -19.90
N SER A 421 14.30 15.23 -20.33
CA SER A 421 13.40 16.01 -19.49
C SER A 421 12.73 15.12 -18.45
N VAL A 422 12.92 15.43 -17.16
CA VAL A 422 12.30 14.69 -16.04
C VAL A 422 10.78 14.88 -15.97
N VAL A 423 10.24 15.85 -16.71
CA VAL A 423 8.81 16.17 -16.80
C VAL A 423 8.22 15.64 -18.11
N ASP A 424 8.82 16.01 -19.25
CA ASP A 424 8.20 15.80 -20.57
C ASP A 424 8.47 14.40 -21.14
N ASP A 425 9.61 13.79 -20.78
CA ASP A 425 10.04 12.49 -21.33
C ASP A 425 9.64 11.31 -20.43
N ARG A 426 8.76 11.52 -19.44
CA ARG A 426 8.27 10.45 -18.56
C ARG A 426 7.48 9.42 -19.40
N PRO A 427 7.83 8.13 -19.35
CA PRO A 427 7.13 7.13 -20.13
C PRO A 427 5.69 6.95 -19.63
N ALA A 428 4.76 6.80 -20.57
CA ALA A 428 3.39 6.40 -20.25
C ALA A 428 3.36 4.97 -19.65
N PRO A 429 2.39 4.64 -18.81
CA PRO A 429 2.23 3.29 -18.28
C PRO A 429 2.03 2.27 -19.40
N GLY A 430 2.50 1.05 -19.18
CA GLY A 430 2.29 -0.06 -20.09
C GLY A 430 0.86 -0.58 -19.98
N VAL A 431 0.12 -0.57 -21.08
CA VAL A 431 -1.23 -1.12 -21.14
C VAL A 431 -1.37 -2.15 -22.24
N HIS A 432 -2.03 -3.25 -21.92
CA HIS A 432 -2.35 -4.30 -22.87
C HIS A 432 -3.77 -4.78 -22.65
N LEU A 433 -4.58 -4.74 -23.71
CA LEU A 433 -5.95 -5.22 -23.73
C LEU A 433 -6.04 -6.35 -24.75
N ALA A 434 -6.41 -7.55 -24.32
CA ALA A 434 -6.53 -8.69 -25.22
C ALA A 434 -7.76 -9.55 -24.95
N SER A 435 -8.45 -9.91 -26.01
CA SER A 435 -9.56 -10.87 -25.98
C SER A 435 -9.13 -12.15 -25.28
N THR A 436 -9.94 -12.53 -24.29
CA THR A 436 -9.77 -13.68 -23.42
C THR A 436 -11.11 -14.41 -23.40
N LYS A 437 -11.14 -15.61 -23.96
CA LYS A 437 -12.39 -16.39 -24.04
C LYS A 437 -12.88 -16.80 -22.65
N MET A 438 -14.17 -16.56 -22.41
CA MET A 438 -14.89 -16.82 -21.15
C MET A 438 -16.23 -17.55 -21.39
N GLY A 439 -16.38 -18.33 -22.47
CA GLY A 439 -17.65 -19.06 -22.71
C GLY A 439 -17.79 -20.28 -21.80
N ILE A 440 -19.01 -20.70 -21.43
CA ILE A 440 -19.38 -21.83 -20.52
C ILE A 440 -18.51 -23.11 -20.63
N HIS A 441 -17.88 -23.37 -21.77
CA HIS A 441 -17.03 -24.55 -21.99
C HIS A 441 -15.51 -24.27 -22.12
N GLN A 442 -15.06 -23.02 -22.03
CA GLN A 442 -13.68 -22.60 -22.29
C GLN A 442 -13.26 -21.39 -21.43
N TRP A 443 -13.44 -21.48 -20.11
CA TRP A 443 -12.97 -20.42 -19.22
C TRP A 443 -11.45 -20.49 -19.08
N ALA A 444 -10.78 -19.34 -19.19
CA ALA A 444 -9.34 -19.26 -18.93
C ALA A 444 -9.01 -19.43 -17.43
N TYR A 445 -10.01 -19.28 -16.56
CA TYR A 445 -9.95 -19.36 -15.10
C TYR A 445 -11.37 -19.45 -14.51
N ASP A 446 -11.52 -19.88 -13.25
CA ASP A 446 -12.82 -19.87 -12.57
C ASP A 446 -13.24 -18.42 -12.25
N SER A 447 -14.46 -18.03 -12.63
CA SER A 447 -14.96 -16.66 -12.44
C SER A 447 -16.43 -16.64 -12.00
N ASP A 448 -16.91 -17.76 -11.44
CA ASP A 448 -18.25 -17.83 -10.88
C ASP A 448 -18.35 -16.81 -9.75
N VAL A 449 -19.46 -16.06 -9.71
CA VAL A 449 -19.72 -15.12 -8.63
C VAL A 449 -20.24 -15.92 -7.44
N VAL A 450 -19.32 -16.39 -6.61
CA VAL A 450 -19.63 -17.15 -5.39
C VAL A 450 -20.30 -16.26 -4.33
N ALA A 451 -21.02 -16.86 -3.39
CA ALA A 451 -21.70 -16.16 -2.28
C ALA A 451 -21.03 -16.42 -0.91
N ASP A 452 -19.82 -16.96 -0.93
CA ASP A 452 -19.03 -17.24 0.27
C ASP A 452 -18.70 -15.96 1.04
N GLN A 453 -18.79 -16.04 2.36
CA GLN A 453 -18.39 -14.96 3.27
C GLN A 453 -16.87 -14.83 3.33
N ARG A 454 -16.40 -13.63 3.72
CA ARG A 454 -14.98 -13.36 3.90
C ARG A 454 -14.38 -14.31 4.92
N GLN A 455 -13.26 -14.92 4.55
CA GLN A 455 -12.54 -15.81 5.44
C GLN A 455 -11.75 -15.03 6.50
N ALA A 456 -11.88 -15.44 7.76
CA ALA A 456 -11.10 -14.89 8.86
C ALA A 456 -9.70 -15.49 8.89
N SER A 457 -8.71 -14.66 9.22
CA SER A 457 -7.31 -15.11 9.34
C SER A 457 -7.13 -15.94 10.61
N ALA A 458 -6.36 -17.03 10.52
CA ALA A 458 -6.04 -17.84 11.68
C ALA A 458 -5.09 -17.09 12.62
N HIS A 459 -5.35 -17.17 13.92
CA HIS A 459 -4.52 -16.57 14.97
C HIS A 459 -4.02 -17.65 15.92
N LEU A 460 -2.82 -17.45 16.46
CA LEU A 460 -2.36 -18.25 17.57
C LEU A 460 -3.24 -18.02 18.81
N PRO A 461 -3.42 -19.04 19.66
CA PRO A 461 -4.01 -18.84 20.98
C PRO A 461 -3.28 -17.74 21.74
N ILE A 462 -4.03 -16.83 22.37
CA ILE A 462 -3.50 -15.62 23.02
C ILE A 462 -2.33 -15.95 23.97
N GLU A 463 -2.44 -17.00 24.78
CA GLU A 463 -1.37 -17.43 25.69
C GLU A 463 -0.04 -17.72 24.98
N LYS A 464 -0.10 -18.34 23.80
CA LYS A 464 1.09 -18.60 22.98
C LYS A 464 1.57 -17.35 22.28
N ALA A 465 0.66 -16.54 21.72
CA ALA A 465 1.00 -15.29 21.04
C ALA A 465 1.70 -14.28 21.98
N LEU A 466 1.31 -14.25 23.26
CA LEU A 466 1.89 -13.37 24.27
C LEU A 466 3.16 -13.96 24.91
N SER A 467 3.48 -15.25 24.68
CA SER A 467 4.64 -15.90 25.30
C SER A 467 5.99 -15.38 24.81
N SER A 468 6.03 -14.77 23.62
CA SER A 468 7.24 -14.20 23.05
C SER A 468 6.90 -13.13 22.02
N ARG A 469 7.66 -12.04 22.03
CA ARG A 469 7.60 -11.00 21.00
C ARG A 469 8.07 -11.43 19.61
N LYS A 470 8.75 -12.58 19.51
CA LYS A 470 9.29 -13.13 18.25
C LYS A 470 8.37 -14.13 17.57
N ILE A 471 7.27 -14.51 18.22
CA ILE A 471 6.31 -15.46 17.65
C ILE A 471 5.26 -14.67 16.88
N GLU A 472 5.09 -14.99 15.60
CA GLU A 472 4.07 -14.36 14.77
C GLU A 472 2.66 -14.68 15.29
N SER A 473 1.85 -13.66 15.59
CA SER A 473 0.53 -13.85 16.22
C SER A 473 -0.55 -14.29 15.25
N GLU A 474 -0.44 -13.82 14.00
CA GLU A 474 -1.37 -14.11 12.93
C GLU A 474 -0.71 -15.05 11.92
N LEU A 475 -1.39 -16.14 11.56
CA LEU A 475 -0.85 -17.20 10.73
C LEU A 475 -1.26 -17.09 9.25
N GLY A 476 -2.23 -16.23 8.94
CA GLY A 476 -2.76 -16.08 7.59
C GLY A 476 -3.77 -17.18 7.23
N PHE A 477 -3.86 -17.50 5.94
CA PHE A 477 -4.74 -18.56 5.42
C PHE A 477 -3.96 -19.83 5.11
N ASP A 478 -4.58 -20.97 5.41
CA ASP A 478 -4.19 -22.23 4.77
C ASP A 478 -4.62 -22.25 3.29
N LEU A 479 -4.17 -23.27 2.55
CA LEU A 479 -4.39 -23.34 1.09
C LEU A 479 -5.86 -23.48 0.70
N ASP A 480 -6.68 -24.16 1.51
CA ASP A 480 -8.10 -24.37 1.21
C ASP A 480 -8.89 -23.09 1.46
N THR A 481 -8.63 -22.43 2.59
CA THR A 481 -9.19 -21.12 2.92
C THR A 481 -8.78 -20.06 1.90
N ALA A 482 -7.50 -20.08 1.48
CA ALA A 482 -6.99 -19.17 0.47
C ALA A 482 -7.64 -19.39 -0.91
N PHE A 483 -7.94 -20.64 -1.27
CA PHE A 483 -8.66 -20.95 -2.50
C PHE A 483 -10.07 -20.37 -2.46
N ILE A 484 -10.82 -20.64 -1.39
CA ILE A 484 -12.19 -20.10 -1.22
C ILE A 484 -12.19 -18.56 -1.27
N GLU A 485 -11.24 -17.92 -0.58
CA GLU A 485 -11.15 -16.46 -0.56
C GLU A 485 -10.69 -15.88 -1.91
N ALA A 486 -9.86 -16.59 -2.68
CA ALA A 486 -9.44 -16.18 -4.02
C ALA A 486 -10.61 -16.17 -5.02
N GLU A 487 -11.50 -17.17 -4.95
CA GLU A 487 -12.71 -17.27 -5.79
C GLU A 487 -13.71 -16.14 -5.53
N ARG A 488 -13.63 -15.42 -4.40
CA ARG A 488 -14.45 -14.23 -4.15
C ARG A 488 -14.09 -13.03 -5.04
N CYS A 489 -12.93 -13.06 -5.71
CA CYS A 489 -12.50 -12.01 -6.62
C CYS A 489 -13.39 -11.95 -7.86
N LEU A 490 -13.92 -10.76 -8.17
CA LEU A 490 -14.77 -10.55 -9.36
C LEU A 490 -13.97 -10.44 -10.68
N ASN A 491 -12.64 -10.59 -10.64
CA ASN A 491 -11.76 -10.50 -11.82
C ASN A 491 -12.01 -9.24 -12.66
N CYS A 492 -12.12 -8.09 -11.99
CA CYS A 492 -12.44 -6.80 -12.61
C CYS A 492 -11.43 -6.35 -13.67
N ASP A 493 -10.23 -6.96 -13.72
CA ASP A 493 -9.23 -6.78 -14.79
C ASP A 493 -9.68 -7.40 -16.12
N VAL A 494 -10.72 -8.24 -16.14
CA VAL A 494 -11.31 -8.77 -17.35
C VAL A 494 -12.53 -7.93 -17.72
N GLN A 495 -12.30 -7.04 -18.68
CA GLN A 495 -13.22 -5.99 -19.08
C GLN A 495 -14.25 -6.53 -20.08
N THR A 496 -15.49 -6.10 -19.96
CA THR A 496 -16.54 -6.34 -20.96
C THR A 496 -16.42 -5.24 -22.01
N VAL A 497 -15.85 -5.52 -23.19
CA VAL A 497 -15.69 -4.54 -24.27
C VAL A 497 -16.82 -4.69 -25.28
N PHE A 498 -17.46 -3.58 -25.64
CA PHE A 498 -18.57 -3.56 -26.57
C PHE A 498 -18.11 -3.09 -27.96
N THR A 499 -18.63 -3.72 -29.01
CA THR A 499 -18.40 -3.35 -30.42
C THR A 499 -19.75 -3.05 -31.07
N GLU A 500 -19.99 -1.78 -31.31
CA GLU A 500 -21.28 -1.25 -31.79
C GLU A 500 -21.69 -1.83 -33.14
N GLU A 501 -20.75 -1.94 -34.08
CA GLU A 501 -20.99 -2.43 -35.44
C GLU A 501 -21.52 -3.87 -35.50
N LYS A 502 -21.31 -4.66 -34.43
CA LYS A 502 -21.78 -6.04 -34.32
C LYS A 502 -23.13 -6.13 -33.59
N CYS A 503 -23.57 -5.08 -32.92
CA CYS A 503 -24.80 -5.12 -32.14
C CYS A 503 -26.02 -5.12 -33.06
N ILE A 504 -26.93 -6.07 -32.82
CA ILE A 504 -28.23 -6.15 -33.50
C ILE A 504 -29.39 -5.75 -32.58
N GLU A 505 -29.09 -5.21 -31.40
CA GLU A 505 -30.06 -4.67 -30.45
C GLU A 505 -31.16 -5.68 -30.05
N CYS A 506 -30.76 -6.94 -29.80
CA CYS A 506 -31.68 -8.02 -29.45
C CYS A 506 -31.98 -8.15 -27.95
N ASP A 507 -31.50 -7.22 -27.12
CA ASP A 507 -31.65 -7.17 -25.65
C ASP A 507 -31.16 -8.41 -24.86
N GLY A 508 -30.46 -9.33 -25.51
CA GLY A 508 -29.98 -10.55 -24.86
C GLY A 508 -29.01 -10.29 -23.71
N CYS A 509 -28.17 -9.26 -23.80
CA CYS A 509 -27.24 -8.88 -22.74
C CYS A 509 -27.91 -8.16 -21.56
N THR A 510 -29.02 -7.45 -21.78
CA THR A 510 -29.78 -6.82 -20.69
C THR A 510 -30.59 -7.84 -19.91
N ASP A 511 -31.18 -8.81 -20.63
CA ASP A 511 -32.00 -9.88 -20.03
C ASP A 511 -31.20 -10.84 -19.14
N ILE A 512 -29.97 -11.16 -19.53
CA ILE A 512 -29.11 -12.09 -18.78
C ILE A 512 -28.33 -11.40 -17.65
N CYS A 513 -28.31 -10.06 -17.61
CA CYS A 513 -27.50 -9.31 -16.66
C CYS A 513 -28.07 -9.46 -15.23
N PRO A 514 -27.31 -10.05 -14.28
CA PRO A 514 -27.81 -10.30 -12.93
C PRO A 514 -28.03 -9.02 -12.11
N THR A 515 -27.34 -7.92 -12.45
CA THR A 515 -27.43 -6.63 -11.74
C THR A 515 -28.18 -5.57 -12.52
N HIS A 516 -28.71 -5.90 -13.71
CA HIS A 516 -29.37 -4.94 -14.60
C HIS A 516 -28.54 -3.68 -14.92
N CYS A 517 -27.20 -3.81 -14.96
CA CYS A 517 -26.28 -2.70 -15.20
C CYS A 517 -26.16 -2.25 -16.67
N ILE A 518 -26.83 -2.92 -17.61
CA ILE A 518 -26.80 -2.56 -19.05
C ILE A 518 -28.19 -2.06 -19.45
N THR A 519 -28.25 -0.94 -20.16
CA THR A 519 -29.49 -0.33 -20.65
C THR A 519 -29.30 0.18 -22.08
N PHE A 520 -30.26 -0.09 -22.97
CA PHE A 520 -30.35 0.56 -24.28
C PHE A 520 -31.39 1.68 -24.20
N THR A 521 -30.97 2.93 -24.42
CA THR A 521 -31.83 4.11 -24.22
C THR A 521 -31.46 5.24 -25.17
N ASP A 522 -32.29 6.29 -25.24
CA ASP A 522 -31.95 7.52 -25.96
C ASP A 522 -30.80 8.25 -25.25
N ASN A 523 -29.85 8.76 -26.03
CA ASN A 523 -28.70 9.47 -25.47
C ASN A 523 -29.14 10.81 -24.82
N ALA A 524 -28.54 11.16 -23.69
CA ALA A 524 -28.84 12.38 -22.94
C ALA A 524 -27.59 12.90 -22.22
N GLU A 525 -27.66 14.08 -21.60
CA GLU A 525 -26.62 14.51 -20.66
C GLU A 525 -26.53 13.56 -19.45
N GLU A 526 -25.36 13.48 -18.81
CA GLU A 526 -25.06 12.43 -17.84
C GLU A 526 -26.06 12.36 -16.68
N ASP A 527 -26.42 13.49 -16.08
CA ASP A 527 -27.37 13.57 -14.97
C ASP A 527 -28.75 12.97 -15.32
N GLU A 528 -29.21 13.21 -16.55
CA GLU A 528 -30.47 12.68 -17.06
C GLU A 528 -30.32 11.18 -17.41
N LEU A 529 -29.18 10.81 -18.00
CA LEU A 529 -28.90 9.44 -18.42
C LEU A 529 -28.86 8.49 -17.22
N ARG A 530 -28.18 8.86 -16.14
CA ARG A 530 -28.07 8.08 -14.88
C ARG A 530 -29.43 7.77 -14.24
N GLN A 531 -30.42 8.65 -14.42
CA GLN A 531 -31.80 8.47 -13.90
C GLN A 531 -32.67 7.57 -14.80
N LYS A 532 -32.31 7.44 -16.08
CA LYS A 532 -33.05 6.63 -17.07
C LYS A 532 -32.57 5.18 -17.17
N LEU A 533 -31.44 4.85 -16.53
CA LEU A 533 -30.91 3.48 -16.52
C LEU A 533 -31.85 2.53 -15.79
N THR A 534 -31.83 1.26 -16.19
CA THR A 534 -32.67 0.20 -15.59
C THR A 534 -32.41 0.07 -14.08
N ALA A 535 -31.14 0.12 -13.69
CA ALA A 535 -30.71 0.35 -12.32
C ALA A 535 -30.17 1.78 -12.21
N PRO A 536 -30.67 2.62 -11.28
CA PRO A 536 -30.12 3.96 -11.08
C PRO A 536 -28.62 3.89 -10.76
N ALA A 537 -27.83 4.80 -11.35
CA ALA A 537 -26.37 4.90 -11.15
C ALA A 537 -26.01 6.12 -10.29
N PRO A 538 -26.22 6.08 -8.96
CA PRO A 538 -26.01 7.23 -8.07
C PRO A 538 -24.53 7.56 -7.81
N ASN A 539 -23.61 6.64 -8.14
CA ASN A 539 -22.19 6.87 -7.97
C ASN A 539 -21.62 7.68 -9.15
N GLU A 540 -21.54 9.00 -8.99
CA GLU A 540 -20.95 9.91 -9.97
C GLU A 540 -19.42 9.81 -10.05
N SER A 541 -18.77 9.21 -9.05
CA SER A 541 -17.31 9.03 -9.07
C SER A 541 -16.87 7.97 -10.08
N GLN A 542 -17.78 7.07 -10.48
CA GLN A 542 -17.54 6.03 -11.48
C GLN A 542 -18.16 6.42 -12.83
N ASP A 543 -17.36 6.33 -13.89
CA ASP A 543 -17.78 6.73 -15.22
C ASP A 543 -18.74 5.69 -15.82
N LEU A 544 -19.78 6.15 -16.53
CA LEU A 544 -20.62 5.27 -17.35
C LEU A 544 -19.84 4.80 -18.58
N TYR A 545 -20.04 3.54 -18.98
CA TYR A 545 -19.62 3.04 -20.28
C TYR A 545 -20.73 3.31 -21.29
N VAL A 546 -20.53 4.26 -22.20
CA VAL A 546 -21.48 4.63 -23.24
C VAL A 546 -20.94 4.25 -24.62
N SER A 547 -21.76 3.59 -25.44
CA SER A 547 -21.42 3.29 -26.84
C SER A 547 -21.59 4.49 -27.76
N MET A 548 -21.11 4.36 -29.00
CA MET A 548 -21.61 5.19 -30.11
C MET A 548 -23.11 4.93 -30.39
N ASP A 549 -23.71 5.81 -31.19
CA ASP A 549 -25.11 5.65 -31.64
C ASP A 549 -25.27 4.33 -32.42
N LEU A 550 -26.26 3.55 -32.01
CA LEU A 550 -26.62 2.25 -32.60
C LEU A 550 -27.56 2.45 -33.80
N PRO A 551 -27.80 1.41 -34.63
CA PRO A 551 -28.67 1.51 -35.80
C PRO A 551 -30.08 2.07 -35.53
N THR A 552 -30.67 1.86 -34.36
CA THR A 552 -31.97 2.46 -34.01
C THR A 552 -31.88 3.90 -33.50
N GLY A 553 -30.69 4.50 -33.38
CA GLY A 553 -30.44 5.81 -32.78
C GLY A 553 -30.36 5.82 -31.24
N ARG A 554 -30.43 4.64 -30.61
CA ARG A 554 -30.19 4.47 -29.16
C ARG A 554 -28.70 4.35 -28.86
N VAL A 555 -28.33 4.46 -27.60
CA VAL A 555 -27.00 4.10 -27.09
C VAL A 555 -27.11 2.93 -26.11
N MET A 556 -26.06 2.11 -26.07
CA MET A 556 -25.82 1.17 -24.98
C MET A 556 -25.12 1.95 -23.86
N VAL A 557 -25.69 1.86 -22.66
CA VAL A 557 -25.09 2.41 -21.44
C VAL A 557 -24.89 1.28 -20.45
N LYS A 558 -23.69 1.15 -19.92
CA LYS A 558 -23.34 0.21 -18.86
C LYS A 558 -22.83 0.97 -17.65
N ASP A 559 -23.43 0.67 -16.50
CA ASP A 559 -22.97 1.14 -15.21
C ASP A 559 -21.82 0.24 -14.72
N GLU A 560 -20.60 0.76 -14.79
CA GLU A 560 -19.41 0.09 -14.26
C GLU A 560 -19.45 -0.02 -12.73
N ASP A 561 -20.27 0.77 -12.03
CA ASP A 561 -20.41 0.62 -10.59
C ASP A 561 -21.05 -0.74 -10.23
N LEU A 562 -22.07 -1.15 -10.98
CA LEU A 562 -22.89 -2.33 -10.71
C LEU A 562 -22.47 -3.61 -11.47
N CYS A 563 -21.57 -3.51 -12.45
CA CYS A 563 -21.17 -4.68 -13.22
C CYS A 563 -20.35 -5.68 -12.38
N LEU A 564 -20.64 -6.97 -12.51
CA LEU A 564 -19.89 -8.05 -11.83
C LEU A 564 -18.74 -8.63 -12.65
N HIS A 565 -18.58 -8.18 -13.91
CA HIS A 565 -17.58 -8.73 -14.84
C HIS A 565 -17.70 -10.24 -15.10
N CYS A 566 -18.88 -10.82 -14.86
CA CYS A 566 -19.15 -12.26 -14.98
C CYS A 566 -19.18 -12.79 -16.43
N GLY A 567 -19.08 -11.93 -17.44
CA GLY A 567 -19.01 -12.34 -18.86
C GLY A 567 -20.31 -12.87 -19.48
N LEU A 568 -21.41 -12.98 -18.72
CA LEU A 568 -22.70 -13.47 -19.23
C LEU A 568 -23.22 -12.67 -20.45
N CYS A 569 -22.92 -11.36 -20.53
CA CYS A 569 -23.28 -10.53 -21.68
C CYS A 569 -22.52 -10.95 -22.95
N ALA A 570 -21.23 -11.28 -22.85
CA ALA A 570 -20.39 -11.76 -23.94
C ALA A 570 -20.83 -13.14 -24.40
N GLU A 571 -21.17 -14.01 -23.47
CA GLU A 571 -21.67 -15.35 -23.75
C GLU A 571 -23.04 -15.35 -24.43
N ARG A 572 -23.97 -14.54 -23.92
CA ARG A 572 -25.33 -14.49 -24.46
C ARG A 572 -25.40 -13.78 -25.81
N CYS A 573 -24.40 -12.98 -26.16
CA CYS A 573 -24.40 -12.17 -27.36
C CYS A 573 -24.26 -13.03 -28.64
N PRO A 574 -25.30 -13.11 -29.50
CA PRO A 574 -25.27 -13.96 -30.69
C PRO A 574 -24.30 -13.48 -31.78
N THR A 575 -23.88 -12.21 -31.72
CA THR A 575 -23.02 -11.56 -32.72
C THR A 575 -21.61 -11.29 -32.20
N SER A 576 -21.33 -11.64 -30.93
CA SER A 576 -20.08 -11.29 -30.25
C SER A 576 -19.79 -9.78 -30.31
N ALA A 577 -20.84 -8.96 -30.16
CA ALA A 577 -20.72 -7.53 -29.91
C ALA A 577 -20.12 -7.25 -28.54
N TRP A 578 -20.34 -8.12 -27.57
CA TRP A 578 -19.61 -8.14 -26.30
C TRP A 578 -18.44 -9.11 -26.39
N ASP A 579 -17.26 -8.66 -25.97
CA ASP A 579 -16.04 -9.45 -25.85
C ASP A 579 -15.47 -9.29 -24.43
N MET A 580 -14.88 -10.35 -23.88
CA MET A 580 -14.17 -10.27 -22.61
C MET A 580 -12.70 -10.05 -22.91
N GLN A 581 -12.15 -8.92 -22.48
CA GLN A 581 -10.78 -8.55 -22.75
C GLN A 581 -10.02 -8.36 -21.44
N LYS A 582 -8.94 -9.12 -21.28
CA LYS A 582 -8.04 -8.98 -20.16
C LYS A 582 -7.25 -7.69 -20.32
N PHE A 583 -7.44 -6.78 -19.37
CA PHE A 583 -6.73 -5.53 -19.22
C PHE A 583 -5.57 -5.72 -18.25
N LEU A 584 -4.37 -5.46 -18.73
CA LEU A 584 -3.16 -5.44 -17.92
C LEU A 584 -2.61 -4.03 -17.88
N TYR A 585 -2.59 -3.45 -16.69
CA TYR A 585 -1.92 -2.19 -16.40
C TYR A 585 -0.59 -2.44 -15.69
N THR A 586 0.48 -1.90 -16.24
CA THR A 586 1.83 -1.94 -15.65
C THR A 586 2.30 -0.52 -15.45
N VAL A 587 2.48 -0.12 -14.19
CA VAL A 587 3.04 1.19 -13.85
C VAL A 587 4.43 1.33 -14.47
N THR A 588 4.71 2.51 -15.00
CA THR A 588 6.03 2.87 -15.53
C THR A 588 7.11 2.68 -14.47
N LYS A 589 8.27 2.18 -14.90
CA LYS A 589 9.50 2.09 -14.09
C LYS A 589 10.68 2.55 -14.90
N ALA A 590 11.82 2.80 -14.25
CA ALA A 590 13.05 3.15 -14.93
C ALA A 590 13.53 2.00 -15.83
N ASP A 591 13.48 0.76 -15.34
CA ASP A 591 13.70 -0.43 -16.15
C ASP A 591 12.44 -0.71 -16.97
N ASN A 592 12.38 -0.18 -18.20
CA ASN A 592 11.27 -0.39 -19.13
C ASN A 592 11.07 -1.87 -19.59
N GLN A 593 11.59 -2.85 -18.85
CA GLN A 593 11.43 -4.28 -19.11
C GLN A 593 10.31 -4.87 -18.22
N PRO A 594 9.22 -5.39 -18.81
CA PRO A 594 8.21 -6.08 -18.01
C PRO A 594 8.77 -7.38 -17.44
N ALA A 595 8.35 -7.74 -16.22
CA ALA A 595 8.69 -9.03 -15.61
C ALA A 595 8.51 -10.20 -16.60
N PRO A 596 9.37 -11.23 -16.58
CA PRO A 596 9.29 -12.38 -17.50
C PRO A 596 7.91 -13.06 -17.55
N ILE A 597 7.16 -13.06 -16.44
CA ILE A 597 5.80 -13.62 -16.38
C ILE A 597 4.79 -12.73 -17.13
N LEU A 598 4.86 -11.41 -16.93
CA LEU A 598 4.03 -10.45 -17.68
C LEU A 598 4.38 -10.51 -19.18
N ALA A 599 5.66 -10.63 -19.50
CA ALA A 599 6.14 -10.80 -20.88
C ALA A 599 5.66 -12.12 -21.53
N LYS A 600 5.64 -13.25 -20.80
CA LYS A 600 5.07 -14.51 -21.28
C LYS A 600 3.57 -14.41 -21.57
N HIS A 601 2.84 -13.63 -20.75
CA HIS A 601 1.44 -13.33 -21.02
C HIS A 601 1.28 -12.44 -22.27
N GLN A 602 2.14 -11.44 -22.49
CA GLN A 602 2.18 -10.62 -23.71
C GLN A 602 2.60 -11.39 -24.98
N GLN A 603 3.45 -12.41 -24.86
CA GLN A 603 3.88 -13.23 -26.01
C GLN A 603 2.83 -14.25 -26.44
N ARG A 604 2.02 -14.77 -25.51
CA ARG A 604 0.91 -15.69 -25.82
C ARG A 604 -0.25 -15.02 -26.56
N THR A 605 -0.33 -13.69 -26.57
CA THR A 605 -1.41 -12.91 -27.19
C THR A 605 -1.08 -12.37 -28.58
N ARG A 606 0.14 -12.57 -29.11
CA ARG A 606 0.37 -12.38 -30.54
C ARG A 606 -0.31 -13.52 -31.31
N PRO A 607 -1.17 -13.24 -32.31
CA PRO A 607 -1.69 -14.30 -33.16
C PRO A 607 -0.49 -15.04 -33.75
N ARG A 608 -0.52 -16.37 -33.68
CA ARG A 608 0.39 -17.24 -34.45
C ARG A 608 0.12 -17.00 -35.93
N GLU A 609 0.67 -15.92 -36.48
CA GLU A 609 0.89 -15.81 -37.90
C GLU A 609 2.24 -16.46 -38.21
N GLN A 610 2.16 -17.48 -39.06
CA GLN A 610 3.23 -18.10 -39.82
C GLN A 610 4.20 -18.99 -39.03
N ALA A 611 3.82 -20.27 -38.93
CA ALA A 611 4.78 -21.37 -39.01
C ALA A 611 4.16 -22.53 -39.81
N ALA A 612 4.60 -22.63 -41.07
CA ALA A 612 4.44 -23.69 -42.07
C ALA A 612 3.03 -24.00 -42.59
#